data_AF-A0A0N4XXK6-F1
#
_entry.id   AF-A0A0N4XXK6-F1
#
_cell.length_a   1.000
_cell.length_b   1.000
_cell.length_c   1.000
_cell.angle_alpha   90.00
_cell.angle_beta   90.00
_cell.angle_gamma   90.00
#
_symmetry.space_group_name_H-M   'P 1'
#
loop_
_entity.id
_entity.type
_entity.pdbx_description
1 polymer ?
#
loop_
_entity_poly.entity_id
_entity_poly.type
_entity_poly.pdbx_seq_one_letter_code
_entity_poly.pdbx_strand_id
1 'polypeptide(L)'
;MSLNDVRVYRGADVGTDHYLLRASLKLKLKLQKKQVASPPFDVDKLRNRAIAGNFPLELRNRFQILGECEGIDGYREAFKDAMCKSAENTLGRRRGTRREQWI
;
A
#
# COMPACT_ATOMS: atom_id res chain seq x y z
N MET A 1 14.34 -15.83 18.56
CA MET A 1 14.72 -14.57 19.22
C MET A 1 15.33 -14.94 20.55
N SER A 2 16.44 -14.32 20.96
CA SER A 2 17.01 -14.53 22.29
C SER A 2 17.23 -13.20 23.00
N LEU A 3 16.94 -13.19 24.30
CA LEU A 3 17.25 -12.10 25.21
C LEU A 3 18.61 -12.40 25.83
N ASN A 4 19.59 -11.55 25.56
CA ASN A 4 20.96 -11.71 26.03
C ASN A 4 21.30 -10.53 26.95
N ASP A 5 22.19 -10.76 27.91
CA ASP A 5 22.80 -9.71 28.75
C ASP A 5 21.80 -8.70 29.33
N VAL A 6 21.10 -9.10 30.39
CA VAL A 6 20.21 -8.24 31.18
C VAL A 6 21.00 -7.74 32.39
N ARG A 7 21.18 -6.43 32.49
CA ARG A 7 21.93 -5.79 33.57
C ARG A 7 21.16 -4.61 34.14
N VAL A 8 21.29 -4.45 35.45
CA VAL A 8 20.71 -3.34 36.20
C VAL A 8 21.84 -2.40 36.58
N TYR A 9 21.67 -1.12 36.26
CA TYR A 9 22.62 -0.07 36.60
C TYR A 9 21.96 0.90 37.58
N ARG A 10 22.73 1.33 38.58
CA ARG A 10 22.35 2.46 39.43
C ARG A 10 22.48 3.73 38.57
N GLY A 11 21.44 4.57 38.56
CA GLY A 11 21.23 5.63 37.55
C GLY A 11 22.43 6.54 37.32
N ALA A 12 22.55 7.01 36.07
CA ALA A 12 23.54 8.01 35.66
C ALA A 12 23.01 9.45 35.74
N ASP A 13 21.78 9.66 36.23
CA ASP A 13 21.18 10.99 36.35
C ASP A 13 20.70 11.26 37.77
N VAL A 14 21.12 12.41 38.29
CA VAL A 14 21.04 12.82 39.69
C VAL A 14 19.59 13.14 40.04
N GLY A 15 18.88 12.23 40.72
CA GLY A 15 17.64 12.56 41.43
C GLY A 15 16.44 11.63 41.29
N THR A 16 16.53 10.49 40.57
CA THR A 16 15.47 9.47 40.58
C THR A 16 15.92 8.25 41.38
N ASP A 17 15.04 7.70 42.22
CA ASP A 17 15.23 6.46 42.98
C ASP A 17 15.16 5.18 42.12
N HIS A 18 15.20 5.33 40.79
CA HIS A 18 14.95 4.25 39.84
C HIS A 18 16.23 3.64 39.29
N TYR A 19 16.24 2.31 39.15
CA TYR A 19 17.32 1.57 38.52
C TYR A 19 17.14 1.49 36.99
N LEU A 20 18.23 1.73 36.24
CA LEU A 20 18.25 1.57 34.79
C LEU A 20 18.39 0.08 34.44
N LEU A 21 17.40 -0.48 33.75
CA LEU A 21 17.46 -1.82 33.18
C LEU A 21 17.96 -1.75 31.73
N ARG A 22 19.06 -2.45 31.44
CA ARG A 22 19.58 -2.62 30.09
C ARG A 22 19.50 -4.09 29.71
N ALA A 23 18.93 -4.38 28.54
CA ALA A 23 18.90 -5.72 27.98
C ALA A 23 19.30 -5.70 26.50
N SER A 24 19.98 -6.75 26.05
CA SER A 24 20.41 -6.89 24.66
C SER A 24 19.58 -7.96 23.95
N LEU A 25 18.83 -7.61 22.90
CA LEU A 25 18.00 -8.58 22.18
C LEU A 25 18.64 -9.00 20.86
N LYS A 26 18.75 -10.31 20.62
CA LYS A 26 19.15 -10.87 19.33
C LYS A 26 17.91 -11.30 18.53
N LEU A 27 17.59 -10.52 17.51
CA LEU A 27 16.50 -10.78 16.58
C LEU A 27 17.02 -11.50 15.34
N LYS A 28 16.32 -12.54 14.90
CA LYS A 28 16.50 -13.11 13.55
C LYS A 28 15.41 -12.49 12.67
N LEU A 29 15.77 -11.49 11.86
CA LEU A 29 14.85 -10.87 10.93
C LEU A 29 14.86 -11.65 9.61
N LYS A 30 13.68 -11.95 9.08
CA LYS A 30 13.54 -12.46 7.71
C LYS A 30 13.16 -11.30 6.82
N LEU A 31 13.85 -11.15 5.69
CA LEU A 31 13.43 -10.22 4.65
C LEU A 31 12.03 -10.62 4.17
N GLN A 32 11.06 -9.74 4.38
CA GLN A 32 9.76 -9.88 3.72
C GLN A 32 10.00 -9.60 2.25
N LYS A 33 9.70 -10.59 1.39
CA LYS A 33 9.66 -10.36 -0.05
C LYS A 33 8.60 -9.28 -0.27
N LYS A 34 8.99 -8.10 -0.75
CA LYS A 34 8.01 -7.13 -1.24
C LYS A 34 7.18 -7.85 -2.29
N GLN A 35 5.86 -7.83 -2.14
CA GLN A 35 5.00 -8.20 -3.25
C GLN A 35 5.41 -7.35 -4.45
N VAL A 36 5.57 -8.00 -5.60
CA VAL A 36 5.84 -7.29 -6.84
C VAL A 36 4.66 -6.36 -7.06
N ALA A 37 4.88 -5.06 -6.91
CA ALA A 37 3.84 -4.08 -7.14
C ALA A 37 3.44 -4.16 -8.62
N SER A 38 2.14 -4.28 -8.88
CA SER A 38 1.64 -4.15 -10.24
C SER A 38 2.08 -2.79 -10.81
N PRO A 39 2.45 -2.71 -12.10
CA PRO A 39 2.75 -1.43 -12.72
C PRO A 39 1.57 -0.46 -12.55
N PRO A 40 1.84 0.85 -12.44
CA PRO A 40 0.79 1.84 -12.34
C PRO A 40 -0.08 1.86 -13.61
N PHE A 41 -1.33 2.31 -13.47
CA PHE A 41 -2.18 2.57 -14.62
C PHE A 41 -1.60 3.68 -15.50
N ASP A 42 -1.84 3.59 -16.81
CA ASP A 42 -1.39 4.58 -17.77
C ASP A 42 -2.33 5.80 -17.79
N VAL A 43 -2.23 6.64 -16.76
CA VAL A 43 -3.06 7.83 -16.60
C VAL A 43 -2.86 8.88 -17.69
N ASP A 44 -1.74 8.82 -18.43
CA ASP A 44 -1.49 9.75 -19.55
C ASP A 44 -2.51 9.55 -20.68
N LYS A 45 -3.12 8.36 -20.80
CA LYS A 45 -4.21 8.09 -21.74
C LYS A 45 -5.47 8.92 -21.48
N LEU A 46 -5.66 9.43 -20.27
CA LEU A 46 -6.77 10.34 -19.96
C LEU A 46 -6.65 11.70 -20.67
N ARG A 47 -5.49 12.02 -21.27
CA ARG A 47 -5.37 13.18 -22.18
C ARG A 47 -6.20 13.01 -23.46
N ASN A 48 -6.45 11.76 -23.88
CA ASN A 48 -7.34 11.48 -24.99
C ASN A 48 -8.80 11.62 -24.53
N ARG A 49 -9.54 12.57 -25.12
CA ARG A 49 -10.94 12.84 -24.76
C ARG A 49 -11.86 11.62 -24.88
N ALA A 50 -11.62 10.72 -25.85
CA ALA A 50 -12.43 9.52 -25.99
C ALA A 50 -12.24 8.57 -24.79
N ILE A 51 -10.99 8.38 -24.36
CA ILE A 51 -10.67 7.55 -23.19
C ILE A 51 -11.17 8.21 -21.91
N ALA A 52 -11.02 9.53 -21.79
CA ALA A 52 -11.51 10.30 -20.66
C ALA A 52 -13.05 10.23 -20.50
N GLY A 53 -13.80 10.10 -21.60
CA GLY A 53 -15.25 9.87 -21.57
C GLY A 53 -15.62 8.42 -21.25
N ASN A 54 -14.85 7.46 -21.76
CA ASN A 54 -15.12 6.03 -21.57
C ASN A 54 -14.87 5.55 -20.14
N PHE A 55 -13.84 6.07 -19.46
CA PHE A 55 -13.54 5.69 -18.06
C PHE A 55 -14.71 5.91 -17.09
N PRO A 56 -15.28 7.13 -16.95
CA PRO A 56 -16.39 7.37 -16.05
C PRO A 56 -17.67 6.62 -16.47
N LEU A 57 -17.88 6.40 -17.77
CA LEU A 57 -18.99 5.59 -18.27
C LEU A 57 -18.87 4.14 -17.79
N GLU A 58 -17.70 3.53 -17.98
CA GLU A 58 -17.43 2.15 -17.55
C GLU A 58 -17.55 2.01 -16.03
N LEU A 59 -16.98 2.97 -15.30
CA LEU A 59 -17.05 3.03 -13.84
C LEU A 59 -18.51 3.08 -13.35
N ARG A 60 -19.31 3.97 -13.93
CA ARG A 60 -20.73 4.11 -13.60
C ARG A 60 -21.52 2.84 -13.90
N ASN A 61 -21.26 2.19 -15.03
CA ASN A 61 -21.91 0.93 -15.38
C ASN A 61 -21.60 -0.17 -14.35
N ARG A 62 -20.35 -0.25 -13.87
CA ARG A 62 -19.95 -1.21 -12.83
C ARG A 62 -20.61 -0.92 -11.50
N PHE A 63 -20.67 0.35 -11.09
CA PHE A 63 -21.36 0.74 -9.86
C PHE A 63 -22.87 0.52 -9.93
N GLN A 64 -23.48 0.62 -11.11
CA GLN A 64 -24.91 0.36 -11.28
C GLN A 64 -25.28 -1.11 -11.06
N ILE A 65 -24.34 -2.03 -11.33
CA ILE A 65 -24.52 -3.48 -11.11
C ILE A 65 -24.07 -3.87 -9.69
N LEU A 66 -23.33 -3.00 -9.00
CA LEU A 66 -22.88 -3.21 -7.63
C LEU A 66 -24.09 -3.16 -6.70
N GLY A 67 -24.50 -4.31 -6.18
CA GLY A 67 -25.58 -4.41 -5.19
C GLY A 67 -25.19 -3.78 -3.84
N GLU A 68 -26.12 -3.82 -2.88
CA GLU A 68 -25.80 -3.43 -1.50
C GLU A 68 -24.68 -4.32 -0.96
N CYS A 69 -23.59 -3.68 -0.54
CA CYS A 69 -22.48 -4.37 0.11
C CYS A 69 -22.74 -4.43 1.62
N GLU A 70 -22.59 -5.60 2.22
CA GLU A 70 -22.72 -5.74 3.67
C GLU A 70 -21.52 -5.10 4.38
N GLY A 71 -21.78 -4.01 5.09
CA GLY A 71 -20.78 -3.33 5.92
C GLY A 71 -19.76 -2.48 5.15
N ILE A 72 -19.01 -1.70 5.92
CA ILE A 72 -18.05 -0.71 5.41
C ILE A 72 -16.89 -1.40 4.66
N ASP A 73 -16.45 -2.57 5.13
CA ASP A 73 -15.34 -3.29 4.51
C ASP A 73 -15.74 -3.90 3.16
N GLY A 74 -16.93 -4.50 3.06
CA GLY A 74 -17.48 -4.98 1.79
C GLY A 74 -17.61 -3.85 0.77
N TYR A 75 -18.16 -2.71 1.20
CA TYR A 75 -18.24 -1.52 0.34
C TYR A 75 -16.87 -1.03 -0.13
N ARG A 76 -15.87 -1.00 0.76
CA ARG A 76 -14.50 -0.59 0.42
C ARG A 76 -13.86 -1.51 -0.61
N GLU A 77 -14.05 -2.81 -0.49
CA GLU A 77 -13.53 -3.78 -1.45
C GLU A 77 -14.22 -3.65 -2.81
N ALA A 78 -15.54 -3.57 -2.80
CA ALA A 78 -16.36 -3.40 -3.99
C ALA A 78 -16.02 -2.09 -4.74
N PHE A 79 -15.81 -1.00 -4.01
CA PHE A 79 -15.36 0.28 -4.57
C PHE A 79 -13.97 0.16 -5.21
N LYS A 80 -13.00 -0.44 -4.50
CA LYS A 80 -11.65 -0.65 -5.03
C LYS A 80 -11.67 -1.51 -6.30
N ASP A 81 -12.46 -2.57 -6.30
CA ASP A 81 -12.60 -3.49 -7.42
C ASP A 81 -13.19 -2.80 -8.65
N ALA A 82 -14.30 -2.07 -8.49
CA ALA A 82 -14.91 -1.29 -9.55
C ALA A 82 -13.91 -0.31 -10.17
N MET A 83 -13.21 0.47 -9.35
CA MET A 83 -12.18 1.42 -9.80
C MET A 83 -11.04 0.73 -10.55
N CYS A 84 -10.48 -0.36 -9.99
CA CYS A 84 -9.33 -1.05 -10.58
C CYS A 84 -9.68 -1.70 -11.91
N LYS A 85 -10.80 -2.41 -11.97
CA LYS A 85 -11.25 -3.04 -13.21
C LYS A 85 -11.59 -1.99 -14.28
N SER A 86 -12.05 -0.79 -13.90
CA SER A 86 -12.44 0.25 -14.86
C SER A 86 -11.20 0.85 -15.50
N ALA A 87 -10.20 1.10 -14.66
CA ALA A 87 -8.90 1.55 -15.10
C ALA A 87 -8.20 0.48 -15.94
N GLU A 88 -8.33 -0.81 -15.61
CA GLU A 88 -7.75 -1.90 -16.41
C GLU A 88 -8.33 -1.93 -17.83
N ASN A 89 -9.66 -1.82 -17.96
CA ASN A 89 -10.35 -1.89 -19.25
C ASN A 89 -10.11 -0.66 -20.15
N THR A 90 -9.93 0.52 -19.57
CA THR A 90 -9.86 1.78 -20.33
C THR A 90 -8.45 2.34 -20.44
N LEU A 91 -7.68 2.32 -19.34
CA LEU A 91 -6.32 2.85 -19.27
C LEU A 91 -5.30 1.74 -19.51
N GLY A 92 -5.52 0.55 -18.94
CA GLY A 92 -4.52 -0.49 -18.86
C GLY A 92 -3.28 -0.05 -18.06
N ARG A 93 -2.27 -0.92 -18.01
CA ARG A 93 -1.03 -0.67 -17.26
C ARG A 93 0.03 0.00 -18.11
N ARG A 94 0.80 0.89 -17.48
CA ARG A 94 1.99 1.47 -18.08
C ARG A 94 3.03 0.37 -18.36
N ARG A 95 3.59 0.35 -19.56
CA ARG A 95 4.74 -0.49 -19.93
C ARG A 95 6.04 0.32 -19.82
N GLY A 96 7.11 -0.29 -19.33
CA GLY A 96 8.43 0.34 -19.20
C GLY A 96 8.62 1.17 -17.92
N THR A 97 9.88 1.46 -17.59
CA THR A 97 10.21 2.37 -16.49
C THR A 97 10.16 3.83 -16.95
N ARG A 98 9.78 4.78 -16.07
CA ARG A 98 9.80 6.23 -16.40
C ARG A 98 11.18 6.74 -16.87
N ARG A 99 12.25 5.99 -16.62
CA ARG A 99 13.61 6.28 -17.07
C ARG A 99 13.80 6.15 -18.59
N GLU A 100 13.00 5.34 -19.28
CA GLU A 100 13.11 5.12 -20.73
C GLU A 100 12.56 6.29 -21.57
N GLN A 101 11.89 7.27 -20.96
CA GLN A 101 11.35 8.45 -21.67
C GLN A 101 12.36 9.60 -21.82
N TRP A 102 13.56 9.46 -21.25
CA TRP A 102 14.62 10.50 -21.26
C TRP A 102 15.86 10.08 -22.06
N ILE A 103 15.78 8.98 -22.80
CA ILE A 103 16.84 8.50 -23.71
C ILE A 103 16.42 8.85 -25.14
#